data_AF-A0A098LA11-F1
#
_entry.id   AF-A0A098LA11-F1
#
_cell.length_a   1.000
_cell.length_b   1.000
_cell.length_c   1.000
_cell.angle_alpha   90.00
_cell.angle_beta   90.00
_cell.angle_gamma   90.00
#
_symmetry.space_group_name_H-M   'P 1'
#
loop_
_entity.id
_entity.type
_entity.pdbx_description
1 polymer ?
#
loop_
_entity_poly.entity_id
_entity_poly.type
_entity_poly.pdbx_seq_one_letter_code
_entity_poly.pdbx_strand_id
1 'polypeptide(L)'
;MAAIELRMNALLLKVLGPVFVLIGLAVQYYPLNADLFSKSLVSNMFYIDAGLIACIVLFTNNIKLMRVFNYLLGLALICLVAATWFTLFPADYFKYTMGNKLLNTNIGMILIFTSVFWDSKK
;
A
#
# COMPACT_ATOMS: atom_id res chain seq x y z
N MET A 1 15.78 -10.64 19.37
CA MET A 1 15.29 -10.78 17.98
C MET A 1 13.93 -10.11 17.75
N ALA A 2 12.98 -10.15 18.71
CA ALA A 2 11.72 -9.40 18.65
C ALA A 2 11.87 -7.87 18.41
N ALA A 3 12.98 -7.26 18.82
CA ALA A 3 13.25 -5.84 18.59
C ALA A 3 13.55 -5.48 17.11
N ILE A 4 13.96 -6.44 16.28
CA ILE A 4 14.23 -6.23 14.85
C ILE A 4 12.94 -6.41 14.03
N GLU A 5 12.11 -7.39 14.42
CA GLU A 5 10.75 -7.61 13.90
C GLU A 5 9.86 -6.37 14.09
N LEU A 6 9.93 -5.78 15.28
CA LEU A 6 9.25 -4.52 15.62
C LEU A 6 9.67 -3.37 14.71
N ARG A 7 10.91 -3.37 14.19
CA ARG A 7 11.45 -2.25 13.42
C ARG A 7 10.93 -2.25 11.99
N MET A 8 10.93 -3.38 11.28
CA MET A 8 10.66 -3.34 9.84
C MET A 8 9.19 -3.07 9.52
N ASN A 9 8.26 -3.85 10.09
CA ASN A 9 6.84 -3.65 9.84
C ASN A 9 6.36 -2.29 10.36
N ALA A 10 6.76 -1.90 11.57
CA ALA A 10 6.41 -0.57 12.09
C ALA A 10 7.05 0.57 11.29
N LEU A 11 8.27 0.41 10.77
CA LEU A 11 8.91 1.42 9.91
C LEU A 11 8.18 1.54 8.57
N LEU A 12 7.78 0.43 7.96
CA LEU A 12 6.96 0.44 6.75
C LEU A 12 5.64 1.18 7.00
N LEU A 13 4.92 0.88 8.08
CA LEU A 13 3.70 1.62 8.43
C LEU A 13 3.96 3.11 8.71
N LYS A 14 5.04 3.45 9.43
CA LYS A 14 5.41 4.85 9.73
C LYS A 14 5.74 5.67 8.48
N VAL A 15 6.32 5.05 7.46
CA VAL A 15 6.69 5.73 6.22
C VAL A 15 5.51 5.70 5.24
N LEU A 16 4.98 4.51 4.95
CA LEU A 16 3.95 4.32 3.93
C LEU A 16 2.60 4.88 4.35
N GLY A 17 2.23 4.86 5.63
CA GLY A 17 0.97 5.42 6.12
C GLY A 17 0.83 6.90 5.77
N PRO A 18 1.72 7.78 6.26
CA PRO A 18 1.72 9.20 5.90
C PRO A 18 1.89 9.43 4.40
N VAL A 19 2.77 8.67 3.73
CA VAL A 19 3.00 8.80 2.29
C VAL A 19 1.73 8.51 1.49
N PHE A 20 0.96 7.48 1.84
CA PHE A 20 -0.30 7.17 1.16
C PHE A 20 -1.37 8.24 1.38
N VAL A 21 -1.50 8.77 2.60
CA VAL A 21 -2.41 9.90 2.85
C VAL A 21 -1.99 11.11 2.02
N LEU A 22 -0.70 11.45 2.02
CA LEU A 22 -0.17 12.59 1.27
C LEU A 22 -0.35 12.41 -0.24
N ILE A 23 -0.12 11.23 -0.79
CA ILE A 23 -0.32 10.93 -2.21
C ILE A 23 -1.80 11.04 -2.58
N GLY A 24 -2.69 10.42 -1.79
CA GLY A 24 -4.13 10.45 -2.06
C GLY A 24 -4.70 11.87 -2.05
N LEU A 25 -4.21 12.72 -1.13
CA LEU A 25 -4.55 14.15 -1.11
C LEU A 25 -3.88 14.92 -2.25
N ALA A 26 -2.57 14.75 -2.48
CA ALA A 26 -1.82 15.53 -3.45
C ALA A 26 -2.30 15.30 -4.89
N VAL A 27 -2.61 14.05 -5.26
CA VAL A 27 -3.09 13.70 -6.60
C VAL A 27 -4.50 14.26 -6.86
N GLN A 28 -5.26 14.58 -5.81
CA GLN A 28 -6.58 15.21 -5.94
C GLN A 28 -6.50 16.71 -6.23
N TYR A 29 -5.49 17.42 -5.70
CA TYR A 29 -5.35 18.87 -5.84
C TYR A 29 -4.32 19.29 -6.89
N TYR A 30 -3.34 18.44 -7.18
CA TYR A 30 -2.33 18.68 -8.21
C TYR A 30 -2.48 17.64 -9.32
N PRO A 31 -2.68 18.08 -10.58
CA PRO A 31 -2.50 17.20 -11.72
C PRO A 31 -0.99 16.93 -11.86
N LEU A 32 -0.46 16.07 -10.99
CA LEU A 32 0.83 15.44 -11.18
C LEU A 32 0.72 14.71 -12.52
N ASN A 33 1.28 15.30 -13.57
CA ASN A 33 1.42 14.68 -14.89
C ASN A 33 2.42 13.51 -14.89
N ALA A 34 2.64 12.92 -13.73
CA ALA A 34 3.49 11.76 -13.57
C ALA A 34 2.66 10.52 -13.86
N ASP A 35 3.10 9.73 -14.83
CA ASP A 35 2.62 8.35 -15.11
C ASP A 35 2.66 7.42 -13.89
N LEU A 36 3.15 7.89 -12.74
CA LEU A 36 3.28 7.17 -11.49
C LEU A 36 1.98 7.12 -10.67
N PHE A 37 1.00 7.99 -10.94
CA PHE A 37 -0.22 8.07 -10.14
C PHE A 37 -1.49 7.98 -11.00
N SER A 38 -2.47 7.22 -10.53
CA SER A 38 -3.81 7.22 -11.11
C SER A 38 -4.52 8.53 -10.80
N LYS A 39 -5.17 9.13 -11.80
CA LYS A 39 -6.05 10.29 -11.63
C LYS A 39 -7.47 9.91 -11.20
N SER A 40 -7.72 8.65 -10.87
CA SER A 40 -9.05 8.20 -10.45
C SER A 40 -9.32 8.54 -8.98
N LEU A 41 -10.53 9.04 -8.71
CA LEU A 41 -10.99 9.32 -7.36
C LEU A 41 -10.93 8.05 -6.48
N VAL A 42 -11.33 6.90 -7.04
CA VAL A 42 -11.37 5.62 -6.31
C VAL A 42 -9.96 5.19 -5.88
N SER A 43 -8.95 5.35 -6.74
CA SER A 43 -7.57 5.07 -6.36
C SER A 43 -7.08 6.01 -5.25
N ASN A 44 -7.46 7.29 -5.29
CA ASN A 44 -7.04 8.25 -4.27
C ASN A 44 -7.68 7.93 -2.92
N MET A 45 -8.97 7.61 -2.90
CA MET A 45 -9.68 7.20 -1.69
C MET A 45 -9.06 5.93 -1.09
N PHE A 46 -8.72 4.96 -1.94
CA PHE A 46 -8.01 3.75 -1.49
C PHE A 46 -6.69 4.08 -0.76
N TYR A 47 -5.87 4.99 -1.29
CA TYR A 47 -4.63 5.39 -0.61
C TYR A 47 -4.89 6.13 0.70
N ILE A 48 -5.89 7.01 0.76
CA ILE A 48 -6.26 7.72 1.99
C ILE A 48 -6.72 6.72 3.05
N ASP A 49 -7.66 5.83 2.71
CA ASP A 49 -8.20 4.83 3.63
C ASP A 49 -7.11 3.88 4.12
N ALA A 50 -6.26 3.38 3.21
CA ALA A 50 -5.13 2.54 3.56
C ALA A 50 -4.15 3.29 4.50
N GLY A 51 -3.85 4.56 4.22
CA GLY A 51 -2.98 5.38 5.06
C GLY A 51 -3.56 5.65 6.45
N LEU A 52 -4.87 5.92 6.55
CA LEU A 52 -5.56 6.11 7.83
C LEU A 52 -5.57 4.82 8.65
N ILE A 53 -5.90 3.69 8.03
CA ILE A 53 -5.87 2.39 8.69
C ILE A 53 -4.44 2.08 9.13
N ALA A 54 -3.42 2.36 8.31
CA ALA A 54 -2.02 2.19 8.69
C ALA A 54 -1.67 2.99 9.96
N CYS A 55 -2.11 4.24 10.07
CA CYS A 55 -1.94 5.04 11.27
C CYS A 55 -2.63 4.42 12.48
N ILE A 56 -3.90 3.98 12.36
CA ILE A 56 -4.64 3.31 13.45
C ILE A 56 -3.91 2.05 13.91
N VAL A 57 -3.51 1.21 12.96
CA VAL A 57 -2.75 -0.03 13.20
C VAL A 57 -1.44 0.29 13.94
N LEU A 58 -0.75 1.36 13.56
CA LEU A 58 0.48 1.81 14.21
C LEU A 58 0.24 2.13 15.70
N PHE A 59 -0.85 2.83 16.04
CA PHE A 59 -1.18 3.20 17.42
C PHE A 59 -1.49 1.99 18.32
N THR A 60 -1.88 0.84 17.75
CA THR A 60 -2.14 -0.37 18.55
C THR A 60 -0.88 -1.00 19.14
N ASN A 61 0.32 -0.64 18.64
CA ASN A 61 1.59 -1.30 18.95
C ASN A 61 1.56 -2.84 18.82
N ASN A 62 0.58 -3.40 18.11
CA ASN A 62 0.40 -4.84 17.96
C ASN A 62 1.08 -5.34 16.68
N ILE A 63 2.20 -6.03 16.86
CA ILE A 63 3.04 -6.54 15.76
C ILE A 63 2.25 -7.46 14.83
N LYS A 64 1.40 -8.34 15.37
CA LYS A 64 0.59 -9.25 14.56
C LYS A 64 -0.36 -8.46 13.66
N LEU A 65 -0.94 -7.39 14.19
CA LEU A 65 -1.89 -6.55 13.47
C LEU A 65 -1.18 -5.71 12.39
N MET A 66 0.02 -5.19 12.69
CA MET A 66 0.89 -4.55 11.69
C MET A 66 1.28 -5.49 10.55
N ARG A 67 1.67 -6.73 10.87
CA ARG A 67 2.03 -7.75 9.88
C ARG A 67 0.85 -8.13 9.00
N VAL A 68 -0.31 -8.40 9.61
CA VAL A 68 -1.54 -8.73 8.87
C VAL A 68 -1.94 -7.58 7.96
N PHE A 69 -1.90 -6.34 8.45
CA PHE A 69 -2.19 -5.17 7.64
C PHE A 69 -1.26 -5.05 6.43
N ASN A 70 0.06 -5.08 6.64
CA ASN A 70 1.03 -4.99 5.54
C ASN A 70 0.82 -6.11 4.52
N TYR A 71 0.58 -7.34 4.97
CA TYR A 71 0.30 -8.48 4.09
C TYR A 71 -0.96 -8.27 3.25
N LEU A 72 -2.07 -7.90 3.87
CA LEU A 72 -3.35 -7.66 3.19
C LEU A 72 -3.26 -6.49 2.23
N LEU A 73 -2.60 -5.40 2.63
CA LEU A 73 -2.35 -4.25 1.78
C LEU A 73 -1.51 -4.64 0.56
N GLY A 74 -0.42 -5.39 0.78
CA GLY A 74 0.43 -5.86 -0.31
C GLY A 74 -0.31 -6.77 -1.29
N LEU A 75 -1.14 -7.69 -0.78
CA LEU A 75 -2.03 -8.51 -1.61
C LEU A 75 -3.02 -7.65 -2.40
N ALA A 76 -3.69 -6.70 -1.75
CA ALA A 76 -4.64 -5.81 -2.40
C ALA A 76 -3.98 -5.04 -3.56
N LEU A 77 -2.77 -4.52 -3.36
CA LEU A 77 -2.02 -3.83 -4.41
C LEU A 77 -1.75 -4.74 -5.62
N ILE A 78 -1.28 -5.97 -5.39
CA ILE A 78 -1.01 -6.92 -6.49
C ILE A 78 -2.31 -7.34 -7.18
N CYS A 79 -3.37 -7.66 -6.42
CA CYS A 79 -4.67 -8.05 -6.97
C CYS A 79 -5.29 -6.94 -7.81
N LEU A 80 -5.23 -5.68 -7.36
CA LEU A 80 -5.72 -4.52 -8.12
C LEU A 80 -4.89 -4.32 -9.40
N VAL A 81 -3.57 -4.45 -9.34
CA VAL A 81 -2.73 -4.37 -10.55
C VAL A 81 -3.07 -5.52 -11.50
N ALA A 82 -3.20 -6.75 -11.03
CA ALA A 82 -3.61 -7.89 -11.84
C ALA A 82 -4.98 -7.64 -12.49
N ALA A 83 -5.96 -7.13 -11.74
CA ALA A 83 -7.26 -6.76 -12.28
C ALA A 83 -7.14 -5.74 -13.44
N THR A 84 -6.25 -4.76 -13.33
CA THR A 84 -5.99 -3.78 -14.41
C THR A 84 -5.20 -4.34 -15.59
N TRP A 85 -4.53 -5.49 -15.47
CA TRP A 85 -3.90 -6.19 -16.60
C TRP A 85 -4.90 -7.04 -17.36
N PHE A 86 -5.78 -7.73 -16.64
CA PHE A 86 -6.79 -8.62 -17.21
C PHE A 86 -8.14 -7.93 -17.49
N THR A 87 -8.22 -6.61 -17.32
CA THR A 87 -9.46 -5.83 -17.49
C THR A 87 -10.63 -6.37 -16.65
N LEU A 88 -10.32 -6.89 -15.47
CA LEU A 88 -11.30 -7.43 -14.52
C LEU A 88 -11.80 -6.33 -13.58
N PHE A 89 -12.98 -6.51 -13.01
CA PHE A 89 -13.45 -5.64 -11.94
C PHE A 89 -12.42 -5.59 -10.79
N PRO A 90 -12.04 -4.40 -10.25
CA PRO A 90 -12.56 -3.05 -10.51
C PRO A 90 -11.66 -2.16 -11.41
N ALA A 91 -11.05 -2.69 -12.48
CA ALA A 91 -10.05 -1.99 -13.31
C ALA A 91 -10.48 -0.60 -13.81
N ASP A 92 -11.73 -0.46 -14.25
CA ASP A 92 -12.27 0.79 -14.80
C ASP A 92 -12.37 1.92 -13.77
N TYR A 93 -12.45 1.57 -12.49
CA TYR A 93 -12.48 2.52 -11.39
C TYR A 93 -11.11 3.04 -11.04
N PHE A 94 -10.09 2.18 -11.13
CA PHE A 94 -8.72 2.50 -10.71
C PHE A 94 -7.87 3.11 -11.82
N LYS A 95 -8.13 2.83 -13.11
CA LYS A 95 -7.47 3.46 -14.26
C LYS A 95 -5.94 3.60 -14.12
N TYR A 96 -5.27 2.51 -13.72
CA TYR A 96 -3.83 2.54 -13.49
C TYR A 96 -3.05 2.72 -14.80
N THR A 97 -2.21 3.76 -14.83
CA THR A 97 -1.14 3.96 -15.81
C THR A 97 -0.04 2.91 -15.63
N MET A 98 0.84 2.75 -16.63
CA MET A 98 1.92 1.77 -16.56
C MET A 98 2.87 2.02 -15.37
N GLY A 99 3.24 3.28 -15.13
CA GLY A 99 4.07 3.64 -13.97
C GLY A 99 3.39 3.29 -12.64
N ASN A 100 2.10 3.55 -12.51
CA ASN A 100 1.33 3.20 -11.32
C ASN A 100 1.23 1.67 -11.14
N LYS A 101 1.07 0.89 -12.23
CA LYS A 101 1.08 -0.58 -12.16
C LYS A 101 2.41 -1.12 -11.63
N LEU A 102 3.53 -0.58 -12.10
CA LEU A 102 4.87 -0.97 -11.63
C LEU A 102 5.08 -0.58 -10.16
N LEU A 103 4.69 0.63 -9.78
CA LEU A 103 4.82 1.12 -8.41
C LEU A 103 4.05 0.23 -7.42
N ASN A 104 2.77 -0.02 -7.69
CA ASN A 104 1.93 -0.83 -6.79
C ASN A 104 2.37 -2.30 -6.75
N THR A 105 2.84 -2.86 -7.87
CA THR A 105 3.41 -4.21 -7.87
C THR A 105 4.64 -4.29 -6.97
N ASN A 106 5.59 -3.35 -7.12
CA ASN A 106 6.83 -3.35 -6.33
C ASN A 106 6.55 -3.13 -4.84
N ILE A 107 5.72 -2.15 -4.49
CA ILE A 107 5.32 -1.91 -3.10
C ILE A 107 4.59 -3.13 -2.53
N GLY A 108 3.66 -3.70 -3.30
CA GLY A 108 2.90 -4.87 -2.87
C GLY A 108 3.79 -6.09 -2.59
N MET A 109 4.76 -6.35 -3.46
CA MET A 109 5.75 -7.42 -3.27
C MET A 109 6.63 -7.19 -2.04
N ILE A 110 7.11 -5.95 -1.82
CA ILE A 110 7.90 -5.60 -0.62
C ILE A 110 7.07 -5.82 0.64
N LEU A 111 5.81 -5.40 0.66
CA LEU A 111 4.91 -5.56 1.81
C LEU A 111 4.63 -7.03 2.13
N ILE A 112 4.33 -7.86 1.13
CA ILE A 112 4.13 -9.29 1.32
C ILE A 112 5.42 -9.95 1.80
N PHE A 113 6.55 -9.66 1.15
CA PHE A 113 7.82 -10.28 1.47
C PHE A 113 8.25 -9.97 2.91
N THR A 114 8.14 -8.71 3.33
CA THR A 114 8.46 -8.29 4.70
C THR A 114 7.49 -8.87 5.72
N SER A 115 6.21 -9.03 5.37
CA SER A 115 5.21 -9.63 6.26
C SER A 115 5.38 -11.14 6.43
N VAL A 116 5.83 -11.85 5.39
CA VAL A 116 5.96 -13.32 5.40
C VAL A 116 7.36 -13.76 5.80
N PHE A 117 8.40 -13.27 5.15
CA PHE A 117 9.74 -13.85 5.25
C PHE A 117 10.64 -13.13 6.25
N TRP A 118 10.50 -11.80 6.37
CA TRP A 118 11.33 -11.04 7.29
C TRP A 118 10.96 -11.27 8.76
N ASP A 119 9.71 -11.68 8.99
CA ASP A 119 9.08 -11.74 10.31
C ASP A 119 8.77 -13.21 10.72
N SER A 120 9.17 -14.19 9.90
CA SER A 120 9.00 -15.64 10.18
C SER A 120 10.23 -16.31 10.79
N LYS A 121 11.29 -15.56 11.12
CA LYS A 121 12.43 -16.13 11.87
C LYS A 121 12.11 -16.20 13.36
N LYS A 122 11.25 -17.16 13.71
CA LYS A 122 11.29 -17.79 15.04
C LYS A 122 12.42 -18.78 15.10
#